data_AF-A0A8S3Z1R0-F1
#
_entry.id   AF-A0A8S3Z1R0-F1
#
_cell.length_a   1.000
_cell.length_b   1.000
_cell.length_c   1.000
_cell.angle_alpha   90.00
_cell.angle_beta   90.00
_cell.angle_gamma   90.00
#
_symmetry.space_group_name_H-M   'P 1'
#
loop_
_entity.id
_entity.type
_entity.pdbx_description
1 polymer ?
#
loop_
_entity_poly.entity_id
_entity_poly.type
_entity_poly.pdbx_seq_one_letter_code
_entity_poly.pdbx_strand_id
1 'polypeptide(L)'
;MAARIGHDRNDDGVLPSSVSGGPHGVGDPDDRTLRKVEREIMIPLKMKEKAKVLKCPDEVKDFGECARCQGVMMPFKCRKEAASLKLCLASAYQDPTFVELCTQEYLDERTEYRRTGIKRKEKKTVS
;
A
#
# COMPACT_ATOMS: atom_id res chain seq x y z
N MET A 1 -27.36 -5.59 -30.90
CA MET A 1 -27.89 -5.43 -29.53
C MET A 1 -27.86 -6.81 -28.87
N ALA A 2 -26.77 -7.15 -28.18
CA ALA A 2 -26.66 -8.42 -27.47
C ALA A 2 -27.03 -8.21 -26.00
N ALA A 3 -27.90 -9.09 -25.52
CA ALA A 3 -28.62 -8.99 -24.26
C ALA A 3 -27.70 -9.05 -23.04
N ARG A 4 -28.16 -8.37 -21.97
CA ARG A 4 -27.61 -8.42 -20.63
C ARG A 4 -27.71 -9.86 -20.10
N ILE A 5 -26.58 -10.51 -19.86
CA ILE A 5 -26.54 -11.69 -19.01
C ILE A 5 -26.57 -11.14 -17.57
N GLY A 6 -27.79 -11.06 -17.01
CA GLY A 6 -27.98 -10.88 -15.58
C GLY A 6 -27.45 -12.13 -14.88
N HIS A 7 -26.33 -12.00 -14.18
CA HIS A 7 -25.87 -13.02 -13.26
C HIS A 7 -26.54 -12.77 -11.91
N ASP A 8 -27.74 -13.30 -11.78
CA ASP A 8 -28.42 -13.47 -10.50
C ASP A 8 -27.62 -14.50 -9.67
N ARG A 9 -26.86 -14.02 -8.69
CA ARG A 9 -26.33 -14.86 -7.62
C ARG A 9 -27.05 -14.45 -6.35
N ASN A 10 -27.91 -15.35 -5.88
CA ASN A 10 -28.43 -15.40 -4.53
C ASN A 10 -27.32 -15.03 -3.53
N ASP A 11 -27.46 -13.85 -2.90
CA ASP A 11 -26.59 -13.37 -1.83
C ASP A 11 -27.08 -13.97 -0.50
N ASP A 12 -26.96 -15.29 -0.35
CA ASP A 12 -27.24 -16.01 0.90
C ASP A 12 -26.09 -15.84 1.93
N GLY A 13 -25.21 -14.87 1.70
CA GLY A 13 -24.07 -14.56 2.55
C GLY A 13 -24.38 -13.45 3.55
N VAL A 14 -23.92 -13.60 4.80
CA VAL A 14 -24.03 -12.54 5.83
C VAL A 14 -23.15 -11.31 5.50
N LEU A 15 -22.23 -11.43 4.54
CA LEU A 15 -21.22 -10.43 4.20
C LEU A 15 -21.29 -10.02 2.73
N PRO A 16 -21.06 -8.74 2.39
CA PRO A 16 -21.08 -8.28 1.00
C PRO A 16 -19.98 -8.94 0.16
N SER A 17 -20.24 -9.06 -1.14
CA SER A 17 -19.30 -9.62 -2.14
C SER A 17 -17.94 -8.93 -2.19
N SER A 18 -17.87 -7.64 -1.83
CA SER A 18 -16.62 -6.87 -1.71
C SER A 18 -15.68 -7.39 -0.61
N VAL A 19 -16.23 -8.11 0.39
CA VAL A 19 -15.48 -8.64 1.53
C VAL A 19 -15.29 -10.15 1.42
N SER A 20 -16.30 -10.89 0.95
CA SER A 20 -16.32 -12.35 0.99
C SER A 20 -16.56 -13.04 -0.37
N GLY A 21 -16.70 -12.25 -1.44
CA GLY A 21 -16.90 -12.77 -2.79
C GLY A 21 -15.60 -13.16 -3.50
N GLY A 22 -15.71 -13.32 -4.82
CA GLY A 22 -14.57 -13.63 -5.70
C GLY A 22 -14.14 -15.11 -5.68
N PRO A 23 -13.18 -15.49 -6.53
CA PRO A 23 -12.78 -16.89 -6.75
C PRO A 23 -12.13 -17.56 -5.53
N HIS A 24 -11.61 -16.77 -4.60
CA HIS A 24 -10.96 -17.26 -3.37
C HIS A 24 -11.67 -16.81 -2.09
N GLY A 25 -12.89 -16.24 -2.17
CA GLY A 25 -13.65 -15.80 -1.00
C GLY A 25 -13.02 -14.64 -0.21
N VAL A 26 -12.12 -13.87 -0.84
CA VAL A 26 -11.37 -12.74 -0.22
C VAL A 26 -11.81 -11.37 -0.75
N GLY A 27 -12.96 -11.34 -1.41
CA GLY A 27 -13.58 -10.15 -2.00
C GLY A 27 -13.52 -10.14 -3.53
N ASP A 28 -14.42 -9.36 -4.12
CA ASP A 28 -14.53 -9.15 -5.56
C ASP A 28 -13.23 -8.53 -6.16
N PRO A 29 -12.56 -9.17 -7.12
CA PRO A 29 -11.39 -8.62 -7.79
C PRO A 29 -11.59 -7.29 -8.52
N ASP A 30 -12.81 -7.05 -9.03
CA ASP A 30 -13.10 -5.89 -9.87
C ASP A 30 -13.66 -4.70 -9.05
N ASP A 31 -13.95 -4.93 -7.77
CA ASP A 31 -14.23 -3.86 -6.82
C ASP A 31 -12.98 -2.98 -6.65
N ARG A 32 -13.10 -1.68 -6.98
CA ARG A 32 -12.04 -0.67 -6.80
C ARG A 32 -12.33 0.33 -5.68
N THR A 33 -13.38 0.09 -4.88
CA THR A 33 -13.65 0.93 -3.71
C THR A 33 -12.57 0.75 -2.66
N LEU A 34 -12.24 1.84 -1.97
CA LEU A 34 -11.30 1.80 -0.86
C LEU A 34 -12.06 1.66 0.47
N ARG A 35 -11.57 0.78 1.33
CA ARG A 35 -12.01 0.63 2.72
C ARG A 35 -11.29 1.67 3.58
N LYS A 36 -11.85 1.94 4.77
CA LYS A 36 -11.25 2.87 5.75
C LYS A 36 -9.79 2.51 6.06
N VAL A 37 -9.54 1.23 6.37
CA VAL A 37 -8.19 0.72 6.64
C VAL A 37 -7.23 0.87 5.45
N GLU A 38 -7.74 0.84 4.22
CA GLU A 38 -6.91 0.96 3.03
C GLU A 38 -6.49 2.41 2.81
N ARG A 39 -7.44 3.34 2.93
CA ARG A 39 -7.18 4.79 2.87
C ARG A 39 -6.26 5.25 4.00
N GLU A 40 -6.53 4.84 5.23
CA GLU A 40 -5.86 5.40 6.41
C GLU A 40 -4.55 4.68 6.75
N ILE A 41 -4.40 3.40 6.38
CA ILE A 41 -3.25 2.59 6.77
C ILE A 41 -2.50 2.03 5.56
N MET A 42 -3.15 1.26 4.67
CA MET A 42 -2.43 0.51 3.63
C MET A 42 -1.77 1.41 2.59
N ILE A 43 -2.50 2.40 2.06
CA ILE A 43 -1.97 3.34 1.07
C ILE A 43 -0.86 4.21 1.71
N PRO A 44 -1.04 4.80 2.90
CA PRO A 44 0.05 5.52 3.57
C PRO A 44 1.29 4.68 3.85
N LEU A 45 1.13 3.39 4.20
CA LEU A 45 2.26 2.47 4.34
C LEU A 45 2.99 2.26 3.00
N LYS A 46 2.24 2.05 1.91
CA LYS A 46 2.79 1.95 0.54
C LYS A 46 3.55 3.21 0.16
N MET A 47 2.94 4.36 0.37
CA MET A 47 3.52 5.67 0.11
C MET A 47 4.81 5.87 0.88
N LYS A 48 4.86 5.49 2.16
CA LYS A 48 6.07 5.56 2.99
C LYS A 48 7.21 4.73 2.40
N GLU A 49 6.94 3.48 2.02
CA GLU A 49 7.94 2.60 1.41
C GLU A 49 8.45 3.16 0.08
N LYS A 50 7.55 3.65 -0.78
CA LYS A 50 7.92 4.24 -2.07
C LYS A 50 8.64 5.58 -1.94
N ALA A 51 8.20 6.44 -1.03
CA ALA A 51 8.78 7.77 -0.83
C ALA A 51 10.24 7.67 -0.39
N LYS A 52 10.57 6.70 0.48
CA LYS A 52 11.97 6.42 0.87
C LYS A 52 12.90 6.10 -0.30
N VAL A 53 12.38 5.52 -1.38
CA VAL A 53 13.18 5.09 -2.54
C VAL A 53 13.16 6.15 -3.64
N LEU A 54 11.99 6.75 -3.90
CA LEU A 54 11.78 7.61 -5.06
C LEU A 54 11.89 9.10 -4.77
N LYS A 55 11.59 9.53 -3.54
CA LYS A 55 11.48 10.96 -3.18
C LYS A 55 12.51 11.41 -2.15
N CYS A 56 12.80 10.55 -1.17
CA CYS A 56 13.67 10.86 -0.03
C CYS A 56 14.91 9.96 0.05
N PRO A 57 15.60 9.61 -1.06
CA PRO A 57 16.73 8.69 -0.99
C PRO A 57 17.90 9.29 -0.18
N ASP A 58 18.10 10.60 -0.28
CA ASP A 58 19.17 11.31 0.41
C ASP A 58 18.93 11.37 1.91
N GLU A 59 17.71 11.72 2.35
CA GLU A 59 17.37 11.75 3.78
C GLU A 59 17.40 10.35 4.40
N VAL A 60 17.05 9.31 3.63
CA VAL A 60 17.18 7.91 4.06
C VAL A 60 18.66 7.54 4.22
N LYS A 61 19.51 7.96 3.28
CA LYS A 61 20.95 7.73 3.34
C LYS A 61 21.58 8.45 4.54
N ASP A 62 21.33 9.74 4.70
CA ASP A 62 21.87 10.55 5.80
C ASP A 62 21.43 10.01 7.16
N PHE A 63 20.15 9.65 7.29
CA PHE A 63 19.65 9.01 8.52
C PHE A 63 20.29 7.64 8.75
N GLY A 64 20.48 6.85 7.69
CA GLY A 64 21.15 5.55 7.74
C GLY A 64 22.62 5.65 8.16
N GLU A 65 23.35 6.63 7.62
CA GLU A 65 24.74 6.92 7.98
C GLU A 65 24.86 7.35 9.44
N CYS A 66 23.99 8.27 9.90
CA CYS A 66 23.97 8.66 11.31
C CYS A 66 23.62 7.48 12.22
N ALA A 67 22.61 6.68 11.87
CA ALA A 67 22.21 5.51 12.65
C ALA A 67 23.33 4.48 12.75
N ARG A 68 24.09 4.28 11.66
CA ARG A 68 25.26 3.38 11.64
C ARG A 68 26.38 3.88 12.55
N CYS A 69 26.65 5.19 12.57
CA CYS A 69 27.71 5.78 13.40
C CYS A 69 27.34 5.82 14.90
N GLN A 70 26.08 6.12 15.23
CA GLN A 70 25.65 6.35 16.62
C GLN A 70 25.11 5.08 17.30
N GLY A 71 24.72 4.06 16.52
CA GLY A 71 24.20 2.80 17.03
C GLY A 71 23.06 3.01 18.03
N VAL A 72 23.26 2.58 19.28
CA VAL A 72 22.26 2.70 20.36
C VAL A 72 21.93 4.16 20.71
N MET A 73 22.85 5.11 20.47
CA MET A 73 22.62 6.53 20.74
C MET A 73 21.82 7.26 19.65
N MET A 74 21.44 6.57 18.56
CA MET A 74 20.72 7.15 17.41
C MET A 74 19.50 8.02 17.78
N PRO A 75 18.58 7.60 18.69
CA PRO A 75 17.38 8.40 18.99
C PRO A 75 17.67 9.78 19.61
N PHE A 76 18.87 9.95 20.17
CA PHE A 76 19.32 11.19 20.79
C PHE A 76 20.17 12.02 19.84
N LYS A 77 21.07 11.36 19.10
CA LYS A 77 22.08 12.03 18.27
C LYS A 77 21.64 12.28 16.83
N CYS A 78 20.75 11.45 16.28
CA CYS A 78 20.29 11.54 14.89
C CYS A 78 18.92 12.23 14.74
N ARG A 79 18.55 13.10 15.68
CA ARG A 79 17.23 13.76 15.69
C ARG A 79 17.04 14.69 14.50
N LYS A 80 18.13 15.31 14.01
CA LYS A 80 18.11 16.25 12.89
C LYS A 80 17.80 15.51 11.59
N GLU A 81 18.52 14.43 11.32
CA GLU A 81 18.36 13.56 10.16
C GLU A 81 16.97 12.91 10.19
N ALA A 82 16.52 12.47 11.37
CA ALA A 82 15.16 11.94 11.55
C ALA A 82 14.08 12.99 11.26
N ALA A 83 14.28 14.26 11.65
CA ALA A 83 13.35 15.34 11.35
C ALA A 83 13.34 15.65 9.84
N SER A 84 14.51 15.69 9.20
CA SER A 84 14.63 15.88 7.74
C SER A 84 13.87 14.80 6.98
N LEU A 85 14.09 13.52 7.32
CA LEU A 85 13.38 12.41 6.70
C LEU A 85 11.87 12.49 6.93
N LYS A 86 11.42 12.89 8.13
CA LYS A 86 9.98 13.09 8.40
C LYS A 86 9.39 14.21 7.54
N LEU A 87 10.10 15.32 7.36
CA LEU A 87 9.66 16.43 6.53
C LEU A 87 9.57 16.04 5.06
N CYS A 88 10.56 15.32 4.53
CA CYS A 88 10.52 14.82 3.16
C CYS A 88 9.36 13.82 2.96
N LEU A 89 9.13 12.91 3.91
CA LEU A 89 7.97 12.00 3.84
C LEU A 89 6.65 12.78 3.91
N ALA A 90 6.57 13.84 4.72
CA ALA A 90 5.38 14.68 4.82
C ALA A 90 5.07 15.41 3.50
N SER A 91 6.08 15.96 2.82
CA SER A 91 5.89 16.59 1.50
C SER A 91 5.48 15.56 0.44
N ALA A 92 5.99 14.32 0.53
CA ALA A 92 5.55 13.24 -0.35
C ALA A 92 4.06 12.94 -0.21
N TYR A 93 3.48 13.02 1.00
CA TYR A 93 2.04 12.80 1.22
C TYR A 93 1.15 13.93 0.69
N GLN A 94 1.71 15.13 0.49
CA GLN A 94 0.97 16.29 -0.02
C GLN A 94 0.88 16.31 -1.56
N ASP A 95 1.67 15.49 -2.24
CA ASP A 95 1.65 15.39 -3.69
C ASP A 95 0.51 14.47 -4.18
N PRO A 96 -0.55 15.02 -4.80
CA PRO A 96 -1.70 14.24 -5.22
C PRO A 96 -1.34 13.19 -6.28
N THR A 97 -0.38 13.50 -7.16
CA THR A 97 0.04 12.56 -8.22
C THR A 97 0.69 11.32 -7.62
N PHE A 98 1.44 11.51 -6.53
CA PHE A 98 2.08 10.41 -5.81
C PHE A 98 1.08 9.59 -5.00
N VAL A 99 0.08 10.24 -4.39
CA VAL A 99 -1.03 9.57 -3.70
C VAL A 99 -1.80 8.69 -4.68
N GLU A 100 -2.15 9.21 -5.86
CA GLU A 100 -2.87 8.49 -6.90
C GLU A 100 -2.06 7.30 -7.41
N LEU A 101 -0.78 7.49 -7.72
CA LEU A 101 0.13 6.41 -8.13
C LEU A 101 0.14 5.27 -7.11
N CYS A 102 0.37 5.59 -5.83
CA CYS A 102 0.42 4.58 -4.78
C CYS A 102 -0.94 3.89 -4.56
N THR A 103 -2.04 4.62 -4.77
CA THR A 103 -3.41 4.10 -4.67
C THR A 103 -3.70 3.11 -5.80
N GLN A 104 -3.36 3.44 -7.04
CA GLN A 104 -3.55 2.53 -8.18
C GLN A 104 -2.73 1.27 -8.01
N GLU A 105 -1.44 1.38 -7.65
CA GLU A 105 -0.61 0.21 -7.39
C GLU A 105 -1.14 -0.66 -6.25
N TYR A 106 -1.71 -0.05 -5.20
CA TYR A 106 -2.33 -0.81 -4.13
C TYR A 106 -3.58 -1.58 -4.62
N LEU A 107 -4.43 -0.92 -5.42
CA LEU A 107 -5.63 -1.54 -5.99
C LEU A 107 -5.26 -2.67 -6.94
N ASP A 108 -4.23 -2.50 -7.77
CA ASP A 108 -3.77 -3.53 -8.70
C ASP A 108 -3.23 -4.76 -7.94
N GLU A 109 -2.42 -4.55 -6.90
CA GLU A 109 -1.94 -5.62 -6.02
C GLU A 109 -3.10 -6.35 -5.32
N ARG A 110 -4.12 -5.60 -4.89
CA ARG A 110 -5.32 -6.15 -4.26
C ARG A 110 -6.15 -6.97 -5.24
N THR A 111 -6.38 -6.45 -6.46
CA THR A 111 -7.08 -7.17 -7.52
C THR A 111 -6.35 -8.47 -7.83
N GLU A 112 -5.02 -8.44 -7.97
CA GLU A 112 -4.23 -9.64 -8.23
C GLU A 112 -4.32 -10.66 -7.08
N TYR A 113 -4.25 -10.22 -5.83
CA TYR A 113 -4.46 -11.09 -4.67
C TYR A 113 -5.86 -11.70 -4.66
N ARG A 114 -6.90 -10.91 -4.95
CA ARG A 114 -8.28 -11.41 -5.01
C ARG A 114 -8.51 -12.39 -6.17
N ARG A 115 -7.80 -12.23 -7.29
CA ARG A 115 -7.85 -13.16 -8.44
C ARG A 115 -7.09 -14.47 -8.20
N THR A 116 -5.94 -14.41 -7.53
CA THR A 116 -4.97 -15.53 -7.46
C THR A 116 -4.85 -16.17 -6.08
N GLY A 117 -5.28 -15.49 -5.02
CA GLY A 117 -5.05 -15.88 -3.63
C GLY A 117 -3.61 -15.66 -3.13
N ILE A 118 -2.67 -15.22 -3.98
CA ILE A 118 -1.24 -15.14 -3.64
C ILE A 118 -0.87 -13.71 -3.26
N LYS A 119 -0.28 -13.52 -2.07
CA LYS A 119 0.13 -12.19 -1.61
C LYS A 119 1.42 -11.76 -2.30
N ARG A 120 1.57 -10.46 -2.56
CA ARG A 120 2.78 -9.89 -3.17
C ARG A 120 4.08 -10.26 -2.43
N LYS A 121 4.04 -10.37 -1.09
CA LYS A 121 5.23 -10.77 -0.30
C LYS A 121 5.66 -12.21 -0.61
N GLU A 122 4.71 -13.10 -0.84
CA GLU A 122 4.97 -14.51 -1.16
C GLU A 122 5.57 -14.66 -2.57
N LYS A 123 5.15 -13.81 -3.52
CA LYS A 123 5.74 -13.78 -4.88
C LYS A 123 7.23 -13.44 -4.88
N LYS A 124 7.71 -12.63 -3.94
CA LYS A 124 9.15 -12.28 -3.83
C LYS A 124 10.02 -13.42 -3.32
N THR A 125 9.43 -14.50 -2.79
CA THR A 125 10.17 -15.65 -2.24
C THR A 125 10.16 -16.84 -3.21
N VAL A 126 9.24 -16.86 -4.18
CA VAL A 126 9.07 -17.95 -5.16
C VAL A 126 9.70 -17.59 -6.53
N SER A 127 10.37 -16.44 -6.63
CA SER A 127 11.03 -15.95 -7.84
C SER A 127 12.49 -15.62 -7.56
#